data_AF-A0A8H5DE03-F1
#
_entry.id   AF-A0A8H5DE03-F1
#
_cell.length_a   1.000
_cell.length_b   1.000
_cell.length_c   1.000
_cell.angle_alpha   90.00
_cell.angle_beta   90.00
_cell.angle_gamma   90.00
#
_symmetry.space_group_name_H-M   'P 1'
#
loop_
_entity.id
_entity.type
_entity.pdbx_description
1 polymer ?
#
loop_
_entity_poly.entity_id
_entity_poly.type
_entity_poly.pdbx_seq_one_letter_code
_entity_poly.pdbx_strand_id
1 'polypeptide(L)'
;MPIPPSPPSAFPQDAHPRLSVATPTRLMLGTLSSALVGFSLGATQGGQMAQLRFRAEHAHKMPDTTTGWYFYHKSKNYHAMQGGIREGFRMGFKTGFWSLLALSLESTVDRYRGASDMFSTTIATLTVAGAFSLWLL
;
A
#
# COMPACT_ATOMS: atom_id res chain seq x y z
N MET A 1 -6.77 22.76 44.54
CA MET A 1 -5.48 22.03 44.42
C MET A 1 -4.90 22.36 43.05
N PRO A 2 -3.66 22.86 42.94
CA PRO A 2 -3.04 23.11 41.64
C PRO A 2 -2.78 21.78 40.93
N ILE A 3 -3.10 21.73 39.65
CA ILE A 3 -2.95 20.55 38.79
C ILE A 3 -1.44 20.38 38.55
N PRO A 4 -0.85 19.19 38.74
CA PRO A 4 0.56 18.99 38.44
C PRO A 4 0.83 19.26 36.94
N PRO A 5 1.99 19.84 36.59
CA PRO A 5 2.36 20.03 35.19
C PRO A 5 2.35 18.67 34.50
N SER A 6 1.65 18.57 33.37
CA SER A 6 1.67 17.36 32.55
C SER A 6 3.10 17.06 32.12
N PRO A 7 3.54 15.79 32.12
CA PRO A 7 4.88 15.44 31.66
C PRO A 7 5.10 15.99 30.24
N PRO A 8 6.31 16.45 29.91
CA PRO A 8 6.60 16.93 28.57
C PRO A 8 6.32 15.80 27.58
N SER A 9 5.36 16.03 26.67
CA SER A 9 5.05 15.10 25.59
C SER A 9 6.32 14.80 24.81
N ALA A 10 6.71 13.52 24.75
CA ALA A 10 7.92 13.07 24.04
C ALA A 10 7.88 13.35 22.52
N PHE A 11 6.72 13.77 22.01
CA PHE A 11 6.49 14.10 20.62
C PHE A 11 5.99 15.54 20.50
N PRO A 12 6.49 16.33 19.54
CA PRO A 12 5.97 17.65 19.25
C PRO A 12 4.46 17.57 18.99
N GLN A 13 3.65 18.22 19.84
CA GLN A 13 2.21 18.35 19.59
C GLN A 13 2.00 19.36 18.46
N ASP A 14 1.28 18.92 17.42
CA ASP A 14 0.86 19.81 16.34
C ASP A 14 -0.21 20.77 16.86
N ALA A 15 -0.11 22.06 16.50
CA ALA A 15 -1.05 23.10 16.94
C ALA A 15 -2.51 22.78 16.55
N HIS A 16 -2.72 22.02 15.47
CA HIS A 16 -4.02 21.58 14.97
C HIS A 16 -3.98 20.10 14.56
N PRO A 17 -4.18 19.15 15.49
CA PRO A 17 -4.13 17.72 15.18
C PRO A 17 -5.35 17.28 14.35
N ARG A 18 -5.15 17.05 13.06
CA ARG A 18 -6.16 16.43 12.18
C ARG A 18 -6.48 15.01 12.67
N LEU A 19 -7.76 14.71 12.87
CA LEU A 19 -8.32 13.45 13.41
C LEU A 19 -8.04 13.17 14.89
N SER A 20 -7.56 14.14 15.69
CA SER A 20 -7.17 13.95 17.11
C SER A 20 -6.12 12.86 17.36
N VAL A 21 -5.45 12.40 16.31
CA VAL A 21 -4.42 11.36 16.35
C VAL A 21 -3.06 12.00 16.10
N ALA A 22 -2.03 11.52 16.82
CA ALA A 22 -0.66 11.97 16.60
C ALA A 22 -0.24 11.73 15.14
N THR A 23 0.40 12.74 14.53
CA THR A 23 0.92 12.68 13.16
C THR A 23 1.70 11.39 12.82
N PRO A 24 2.65 10.88 13.63
CA PRO A 24 3.34 9.62 13.32
C PRO A 24 2.38 8.42 13.21
N THR A 25 1.37 8.34 14.08
CA THR A 25 0.37 7.28 14.04
C THR A 25 -0.49 7.37 12.78
N ARG A 26 -0.84 8.59 12.33
CA ARG A 26 -1.59 8.81 11.09
C ARG A 26 -0.79 8.38 9.85
N LEU A 27 0.51 8.71 9.81
CA LEU A 27 1.41 8.28 8.74
C LEU A 27 1.52 6.75 8.67
N MET A 28 1.70 6.09 9.82
CA MET A 28 1.80 4.63 9.86
C MET A 28 0.49 3.96 9.40
N LEU A 29 -0.65 4.39 9.92
CA LEU A 29 -1.96 3.82 9.56
C LEU A 29 -2.29 4.05 8.08
N GLY A 30 -2.05 5.25 7.55
CA GLY A 30 -2.29 5.58 6.14
C GLY A 30 -1.38 4.82 5.18
N THR A 31 -0.11 4.64 5.56
CA THR A 31 0.85 3.88 4.76
C THR A 31 0.52 2.39 4.76
N LEU A 32 0.20 1.82 5.92
CA LEU A 32 -0.15 0.41 6.05
C LEU A 32 -1.45 0.08 5.32
N SER A 33 -2.48 0.93 5.44
CA SER A 33 -3.75 0.70 4.74
C SER A 33 -3.56 0.73 3.22
N SER A 34 -2.82 1.71 2.70
CA SER A 34 -2.47 1.78 1.28
C SER A 34 -1.68 0.56 0.82
N ALA A 35 -0.67 0.14 1.58
CA ALA A 35 0.12 -1.05 1.27
C ALA A 35 -0.72 -2.34 1.24
N LEU A 36 -1.67 -2.49 2.16
CA LEU A 36 -2.60 -3.64 2.18
C LEU A 36 -3.53 -3.64 0.96
N VAL A 37 -4.06 -2.48 0.58
CA VAL A 37 -4.88 -2.33 -0.63
C VAL A 37 -4.05 -2.65 -1.88
N GLY A 38 -2.84 -2.10 -2.00
CA GLY A 38 -1.94 -2.40 -3.10
C GLY A 38 -1.52 -3.87 -3.15
N PHE A 39 -1.28 -4.48 -1.99
CA PHE A 39 -0.96 -5.91 -1.89
C PHE A 39 -2.12 -6.79 -2.36
N SER A 40 -3.33 -6.53 -1.89
CA SER A 40 -4.52 -7.31 -2.29
C SER A 40 -4.81 -7.19 -3.80
N LEU A 41 -4.75 -5.98 -4.35
CA LEU A 41 -4.89 -5.75 -5.79
C LEU A 41 -3.78 -6.42 -6.60
N GLY A 42 -2.51 -6.28 -6.18
CA GLY A 42 -1.39 -6.94 -6.84
C GLY A 42 -1.47 -8.46 -6.75
N ALA A 43 -1.90 -9.01 -5.62
CA ALA A 43 -2.00 -10.44 -5.41
C ALA A 43 -3.10 -11.08 -6.25
N THR A 44 -4.27 -10.43 -6.33
CA THR A 44 -5.36 -10.88 -7.20
C THR A 44 -4.96 -10.84 -8.67
N GLN A 45 -4.37 -9.73 -9.12
CA GLN A 45 -3.92 -9.58 -10.51
C GLN A 45 -2.81 -10.56 -10.87
N GLY A 46 -1.76 -10.68 -10.03
CA GLY A 46 -0.64 -11.59 -10.24
C GLY A 46 -1.07 -13.06 -10.23
N GLY A 47 -2.00 -13.41 -9.34
CA GLY A 47 -2.57 -14.76 -9.27
C GLY A 47 -3.39 -15.11 -10.52
N GLN A 48 -4.27 -14.21 -10.97
CA GLN A 48 -5.05 -14.41 -12.21
C GLN A 48 -4.14 -14.57 -13.43
N MET A 49 -3.12 -13.74 -13.57
CA MET A 49 -2.20 -13.82 -14.70
C MET A 49 -1.42 -15.15 -14.71
N ALA A 50 -0.94 -15.60 -13.54
CA ALA A 50 -0.26 -16.89 -13.42
C ALA A 50 -1.20 -18.08 -13.71
N GLN A 51 -2.47 -18.00 -13.29
CA GLN A 51 -3.47 -19.01 -13.63
C GLN A 51 -3.75 -19.08 -15.14
N LEU A 52 -3.89 -17.93 -15.80
CA LEU A 52 -4.11 -17.87 -17.26
C LEU A 52 -2.92 -18.45 -18.02
N ARG A 53 -1.68 -18.14 -17.61
CA ARG A 53 -0.47 -18.73 -18.20
C ARG A 53 -0.43 -20.24 -18.02
N PHE A 54 -0.69 -20.73 -16.81
CA PHE A 54 -0.74 -22.18 -16.54
C PHE A 54 -1.79 -22.89 -17.42
N ARG A 55 -2.96 -22.27 -17.59
CA ARG A 55 -4.02 -22.79 -18.48
C ARG A 55 -3.61 -22.77 -19.94
N ALA A 56 -2.89 -21.76 -20.39
CA ALA A 56 -2.38 -21.68 -21.76
C ALA A 56 -1.32 -22.77 -22.01
N GLU A 57 -0.38 -22.95 -21.09
CA GLU A 57 0.68 -23.97 -21.18
C GLU A 57 0.12 -25.41 -21.13
N HIS A 58 -0.92 -25.64 -20.34
CA HIS A 58 -1.53 -26.97 -20.15
C HIS A 58 -2.82 -27.19 -20.97
N ALA A 59 -3.15 -26.31 -21.91
CA ALA A 59 -4.37 -26.42 -22.72
C ALA A 59 -4.44 -27.74 -23.50
N HIS A 60 -3.29 -28.32 -23.85
CA HIS A 60 -3.18 -29.57 -24.60
C HIS A 60 -3.11 -30.84 -23.72
N LYS A 61 -3.00 -30.71 -22.39
CA LYS A 61 -2.84 -31.83 -21.45
C LYS A 61 -3.89 -31.77 -20.35
N MET A 62 -5.13 -32.04 -20.70
CA MET A 62 -6.21 -32.18 -19.73
C MET A 62 -6.12 -33.56 -19.05
N PRO A 63 -6.27 -33.64 -17.72
CA PRO A 63 -6.15 -34.91 -17.00
C PRO A 63 -7.37 -35.80 -17.20
N ASP A 64 -7.16 -37.01 -17.73
CA ASP A 64 -8.21 -38.03 -17.92
C ASP A 64 -8.40 -38.95 -16.69
N THR A 65 -7.55 -38.82 -15.67
CA THR A 65 -7.60 -39.63 -14.44
C THR A 65 -7.95 -38.80 -13.20
N THR A 66 -8.67 -39.37 -12.24
CA THR A 66 -9.09 -38.71 -10.99
C THR A 66 -7.90 -38.22 -10.16
N THR A 67 -6.82 -39.01 -10.10
CA THR A 67 -5.57 -38.62 -9.42
C THR A 67 -4.86 -37.47 -10.15
N GLY A 68 -4.86 -37.48 -11.50
CA GLY A 68 -4.32 -36.40 -12.31
C GLY A 68 -5.07 -35.07 -12.12
N TRP A 69 -6.38 -35.13 -11.93
CA TRP A 69 -7.22 -33.96 -11.66
C TRP A 69 -6.82 -33.23 -10.36
N TYR A 70 -6.52 -33.99 -9.30
CA TYR A 70 -6.07 -33.44 -8.01
C TYR A 70 -4.70 -32.76 -8.14
N PHE A 71 -3.73 -33.46 -8.73
CA PHE A 71 -2.38 -32.89 -8.92
C PHE A 71 -2.39 -31.66 -9.83
N TYR A 72 -3.23 -31.66 -10.86
CA TYR A 72 -3.42 -30.50 -11.73
C TYR A 72 -3.91 -29.27 -10.96
N HIS A 73 -4.95 -29.43 -10.12
CA HIS A 73 -5.49 -28.33 -9.31
C HIS A 73 -4.51 -27.85 -8.24
N LYS A 74 -3.75 -28.77 -7.63
CA LYS A 74 -2.70 -28.42 -6.65
C LYS A 74 -1.58 -27.60 -7.29
N SER A 75 -1.04 -28.04 -8.42
CA SER A 75 0.02 -27.32 -9.15
C SER A 75 -0.48 -25.96 -9.66
N LYS A 76 -1.70 -25.91 -10.23
CA LYS A 76 -2.34 -24.66 -10.67
C LYS A 76 -2.45 -23.65 -9.53
N ASN A 77 -2.88 -24.09 -8.35
CA ASN A 77 -3.01 -23.20 -7.20
C ASN A 77 -1.65 -22.73 -6.67
N TYR A 78 -0.62 -23.58 -6.75
CA TYR A 78 0.74 -23.21 -6.34
C TYR A 78 1.35 -22.13 -7.23
N HIS A 79 1.25 -22.28 -8.55
CA HIS A 79 1.70 -21.26 -9.50
C HIS A 79 0.91 -19.95 -9.35
N ALA A 80 -0.41 -20.04 -9.11
CA ALA A 80 -1.25 -18.89 -8.82
C ALA A 80 -0.80 -18.15 -7.56
N MET A 81 -0.59 -18.88 -6.45
CA MET A 81 -0.20 -18.30 -5.17
C MET A 81 1.18 -17.65 -5.25
N GLN A 82 2.14 -18.28 -5.94
CA GLN A 82 3.48 -17.71 -6.15
C GLN A 82 3.43 -16.43 -6.98
N GLY A 83 2.63 -16.40 -8.06
CA GLY A 83 2.42 -15.21 -8.87
C GLY A 83 1.74 -14.08 -8.10
N GLY A 84 0.72 -14.43 -7.30
CA GLY A 84 0.01 -13.48 -6.44
C GLY A 84 0.89 -12.89 -5.34
N ILE A 85 1.65 -13.70 -4.61
CA ILE A 85 2.53 -13.20 -3.54
C ILE A 85 3.58 -12.25 -4.13
N ARG A 86 4.23 -12.63 -5.24
CA ARG A 86 5.27 -11.82 -5.87
C ARG A 86 4.74 -10.46 -6.34
N GLU A 87 3.63 -10.46 -7.05
CA GLU A 87 3.04 -9.21 -7.58
C GLU A 87 2.39 -8.37 -6.47
N GLY A 88 1.77 -9.03 -5.48
CA GLY A 88 1.23 -8.39 -4.28
C GLY A 88 2.29 -7.63 -3.51
N PHE A 89 3.45 -8.24 -3.22
CA PHE A 89 4.54 -7.51 -2.58
C PHE A 89 5.03 -6.34 -3.45
N ARG A 90 5.21 -6.54 -4.76
CA ARG A 90 5.65 -5.47 -5.67
C ARG A 90 4.71 -4.26 -5.64
N MET A 91 3.40 -4.50 -5.74
CA MET A 91 2.38 -3.45 -5.75
C MET A 91 2.16 -2.84 -4.36
N GLY A 92 2.19 -3.65 -3.30
CA GLY A 92 2.07 -3.20 -1.91
C GLY A 92 3.23 -2.29 -1.48
N PHE A 93 4.48 -2.64 -1.83
CA PHE A 93 5.63 -1.78 -1.58
C PHE A 93 5.55 -0.46 -2.37
N LYS A 94 5.17 -0.53 -3.65
CA LYS A 94 5.05 0.66 -4.49
C LYS A 94 3.99 1.63 -3.96
N THR A 95 2.79 1.13 -3.69
CA THR A 95 1.68 1.94 -3.15
C THR A 95 1.98 2.47 -1.75
N GLY A 96 2.54 1.65 -0.86
CA GLY A 96 2.98 2.06 0.47
C GLY A 96 4.04 3.17 0.42
N PHE A 97 5.07 3.02 -0.42
CA PHE A 97 6.12 4.03 -0.58
C PHE A 97 5.56 5.38 -1.05
N TRP A 98 4.71 5.37 -2.08
CA TRP A 98 4.11 6.59 -2.60
C TRP A 98 3.13 7.25 -1.61
N SER A 99 2.35 6.46 -0.88
CA SER A 99 1.48 6.98 0.18
C SER A 99 2.26 7.56 1.35
N LEU A 100 3.35 6.92 1.77
CA LEU A 100 4.23 7.46 2.79
C LEU A 100 4.81 8.81 2.37
N LEU A 101 5.31 8.91 1.13
CA LEU A 101 5.81 10.18 0.58
C LEU A 101 4.74 11.26 0.58
N ALA A 102 3.53 10.97 0.08
CA ALA A 102 2.43 11.93 0.05
C ALA A 102 2.05 12.44 1.43
N LEU A 103 1.83 11.51 2.38
CA LEU A 103 1.42 11.86 3.74
C LEU A 103 2.54 12.57 4.52
N SER A 104 3.80 12.22 4.26
CA SER A 104 4.95 12.89 4.88
C SER A 104 5.13 14.30 4.35
N LEU A 105 4.95 14.52 3.05
CA LEU A 105 4.97 15.85 2.44
C LEU A 105 3.83 16.71 2.97
N GLU A 106 2.61 16.18 3.01
CA GLU A 106 1.45 16.86 3.59
C GLU A 106 1.72 17.27 5.05
N SER A 107 2.25 16.35 5.87
CA SER A 107 2.56 16.63 7.27
C SER A 107 3.69 17.65 7.45
N THR A 108 4.62 17.73 6.50
CA THR A 108 5.72 18.71 6.53
C THR A 108 5.21 20.11 6.15
N VAL A 109 4.36 20.20 5.13
CA VAL A 109 3.75 21.47 4.70
C VAL A 109 2.79 22.02 5.75
N ASP A 110 1.99 21.16 6.38
CA ASP A 110 1.10 21.54 7.49
C ASP A 110 1.89 22.17 8.67
N ARG A 111 3.08 21.64 8.99
CA ARG A 111 3.95 22.19 10.03
C ARG A 111 4.60 23.51 9.65
N TYR A 112 4.96 23.69 8.39
CA TYR A 112 5.61 24.91 7.92
C TYR A 112 4.63 26.09 7.80
N ARG A 113 3.35 25.82 7.47
CA ARG A 113 2.31 26.86 7.33
C ARG A 113 1.49 27.12 8.59
N GLY A 114 1.51 26.23 9.58
CA GLY A 114 0.72 26.37 10.80
C GLY A 114 -0.80 26.29 10.60
N ALA A 115 -1.25 25.98 9.38
CA ALA A 115 -2.66 25.85 9.00
C ALA A 115 -2.86 24.57 8.18
N SER A 116 -3.88 23.81 8.55
CA SER A 116 -4.23 22.53 7.96
C SER A 116 -5.30 22.71 6.88
N ASP A 117 -4.91 23.26 5.72
CA ASP A 117 -5.83 23.59 4.62
C ASP A 117 -5.78 22.60 3.44
N MET A 118 -6.79 22.67 2.57
CA MET A 118 -6.88 21.91 1.31
C MET A 118 -5.66 22.11 0.40
N PHE A 119 -5.05 23.29 0.44
CA PHE A 119 -3.86 23.63 -0.34
C PHE A 119 -2.64 22.76 -0.02
N SER A 120 -2.47 22.38 1.26
CA SER A 120 -1.36 21.51 1.67
C SER A 120 -1.46 20.14 1.01
N THR A 121 -2.67 19.58 0.98
CA THR A 121 -2.98 18.31 0.31
C THR A 121 -2.83 18.43 -1.22
N THR A 122 -3.26 19.54 -1.85
CA THR A 122 -3.10 19.73 -3.30
C THR A 122 -1.64 19.84 -3.72
N ILE A 123 -0.83 20.61 -2.97
CA ILE A 123 0.61 20.75 -3.27
C ILE A 123 1.31 19.40 -3.07
N ALA A 124 1.05 18.70 -1.97
CA ALA A 124 1.65 17.40 -1.70
C ALA A 124 1.32 16.36 -2.79
N THR A 125 0.05 16.29 -3.21
CA THR A 125 -0.37 15.35 -4.27
C THR A 125 0.18 15.72 -5.64
N LEU A 126 0.24 17.01 -6.00
CA LEU A 126 0.87 17.47 -7.25
C LEU A 126 2.37 17.16 -7.29
N THR A 127 3.09 17.36 -6.18
CA THR A 127 4.52 17.01 -6.08
C THR A 127 4.74 15.52 -6.24
N VAL A 128 3.91 14.69 -5.59
CA VAL A 128 3.98 13.24 -5.72
C VAL A 128 3.65 12.78 -7.14
N ALA A 129 2.63 13.37 -7.78
CA ALA A 129 2.28 13.08 -9.16
C ALA A 129 3.40 13.47 -10.15
N GLY A 130 4.04 14.63 -9.93
CA GLY A 130 5.18 15.07 -10.72
C GLY A 130 6.38 14.12 -10.59
N ALA A 131 6.72 13.71 -9.37
CA ALA A 131 7.77 12.73 -9.12
C ALA A 131 7.45 11.36 -9.74
N PHE A 132 6.18 10.93 -9.68
CA PHE A 132 5.73 9.70 -10.32
C PHE A 132 5.87 9.76 -11.85
N SER A 133 5.57 10.91 -12.46
CA SER A 133 5.71 11.13 -13.90
C SER A 133 7.17 11.00 -14.37
N LEU A 134 8.11 11.57 -13.60
CA LEU A 134 9.55 11.45 -13.90
C LEU A 134 10.07 10.02 -13.75
N TRP A 135 9.48 9.23 -12.85
CA TRP A 135 9.80 7.82 -12.70
C TRP A 135 9.29 6.95 -13.87
N LEU A 136 8.30 7.45 -14.62
CA LEU A 136 7.67 6.74 -15.73
C LEU A 136 8.29 7.07 -17.10
N LEU A 137 9.08 8.16 -17.18
CA LEU A 137 9.92 8.55 -18.33
C LEU A 137 11.20 7.70 -18.37
#